data_AF-A0A9P1BTY2-F1
#
_entry.id   AF-A0A9P1BTY2-F1
#
_cell.length_a   1.000
_cell.length_b   1.000
_cell.length_c   1.000
_cell.angle_alpha   90.00
_cell.angle_beta   90.00
_cell.angle_gamma   90.00
#
_symmetry.space_group_name_H-M   'P 1'
#
loop_
_entity.id
_entity.type
_entity.pdbx_description
1 polymer ?
#
loop_
_entity_poly.entity_id
_entity_poly.type
_entity_poly.pdbx_seq_one_letter_code
_entity_poly.pdbx_strand_id
1 'polypeptide(L)'
;MTGWGIIAYSVVPLGILLMVLLLSDINFFMYIAQKVLSAPVSIGSLRLNVAVIASSFCACLTLLSYAAVRRSMTKYHAAQPQVMPLRDYDKMKMFYDKRNFWISVVGLLAWLSSWRLEALYRKRFEMAAAGTNRPSRSVLSRLSWIVAGCGVLLLADLPLCRANYKMQLSLHVTPGKEELLPAASACEGVFLGDAGTGCADFCQQVRLLSEERQSCVLFARKWHLLGRWAAQLFDQARDVQQDQSHVDKLFAKKTCAEVLRSVDRSNEAVDFLCSICAVLALLLAFAAFAQGLQEFIPQAKQRKD
;
A
#
# COMPACT_ATOMS: atom_id res chain seq x y z
N MET A 1 11.98 13.61 1.18
CA MET A 1 12.24 12.53 0.20
C MET A 1 11.04 11.60 0.18
N THR A 2 10.38 11.40 -0.96
CA THR A 2 9.18 10.53 -1.01
C THR A 2 9.60 9.05 -1.01
N GLY A 3 8.73 8.15 -0.52
CA GLY A 3 9.02 6.71 -0.48
C GLY A 3 9.39 6.12 -1.85
N TRP A 4 8.83 6.65 -2.94
CA TRP A 4 9.16 6.24 -4.31
C TRP A 4 10.58 6.63 -4.73
N GLY A 5 11.15 7.71 -4.19
CA GLY A 5 12.56 8.05 -4.41
C GLY A 5 13.49 6.98 -3.85
N ILE A 6 13.21 6.51 -2.63
CA ILE A 6 13.98 5.42 -2.01
C ILE A 6 13.86 4.13 -2.83
N ILE A 7 12.65 3.81 -3.33
CA ILE A 7 12.50 2.64 -4.21
C ILE A 7 13.33 2.79 -5.48
N ALA A 8 13.16 3.90 -6.19
CA ALA A 8 13.73 4.09 -7.52
C ALA A 8 15.26 4.10 -7.51
N TYR A 9 15.86 4.72 -6.49
CA TYR A 9 17.32 4.94 -6.44
C TYR A 9 18.07 3.94 -5.56
N SER A 10 17.38 3.14 -4.74
CA SER A 10 18.04 2.20 -3.83
C SER A 10 17.47 0.79 -3.94
N VAL A 11 16.17 0.62 -3.73
CA VAL A 11 15.56 -0.72 -3.63
C VAL A 11 15.55 -1.44 -4.99
N VAL A 12 15.19 -0.76 -6.08
CA VAL A 12 15.13 -1.35 -7.42
C VAL A 12 16.54 -1.69 -7.95
N PRO A 13 17.52 -0.76 -7.98
CA PRO A 13 18.86 -1.08 -8.46
C PRO A 13 19.52 -2.20 -7.68
N LEU A 14 19.36 -2.22 -6.34
CA LEU A 14 19.89 -3.31 -5.52
C LEU A 14 19.23 -4.65 -5.85
N GLY A 15 17.90 -4.69 -5.99
CA GLY A 15 17.18 -5.90 -6.38
C GLY A 15 17.64 -6.45 -7.73
N ILE A 16 17.81 -5.58 -8.73
CA ILE A 16 18.31 -5.93 -10.07
C ILE A 16 19.77 -6.41 -10.00
N LEU A 17 20.63 -5.72 -9.26
CA LEU A 17 22.03 -6.12 -9.08
C LEU A 17 22.12 -7.53 -8.50
N LEU A 18 21.40 -7.81 -7.41
CA LEU A 18 21.37 -9.14 -6.78
C LEU A 18 20.84 -10.21 -7.74
N MET A 19 19.83 -9.88 -8.54
CA MET A 19 19.31 -10.78 -9.58
C MET A 19 20.39 -11.12 -10.61
N VAL A 20 21.11 -10.12 -11.12
CA VAL A 20 22.20 -10.29 -12.10
C VAL A 20 23.35 -11.10 -11.50
N LEU A 21 23.73 -10.86 -10.24
CA LEU A 21 24.76 -11.65 -9.55
C LEU A 21 24.36 -13.13 -9.47
N LEU A 22 23.10 -13.43 -9.16
CA LEU A 22 22.60 -14.80 -9.17
C LEU A 22 22.60 -15.42 -10.57
N LEU A 23 22.21 -14.66 -11.61
CA LEU A 23 22.18 -15.15 -12.99
C LEU A 23 23.56 -15.31 -13.65
N SER A 24 24.62 -14.76 -13.06
CA SER A 24 25.97 -14.78 -13.64
C SER A 24 26.61 -16.18 -13.72
N ASP A 25 26.10 -17.16 -12.96
CA ASP A 25 26.68 -18.50 -12.75
C ASP A 25 28.15 -18.46 -12.24
N ILE A 26 28.61 -17.31 -11.73
CA ILE A 26 29.93 -17.16 -11.08
C ILE A 26 29.74 -17.40 -9.58
N ASN A 27 30.33 -18.49 -9.07
CA ASN A 27 30.18 -18.94 -7.68
C ASN A 27 30.37 -17.83 -6.63
N PHE A 28 31.38 -16.97 -6.81
CA PHE A 28 31.65 -15.86 -5.89
C PHE A 28 30.50 -14.84 -5.83
N PHE A 29 29.97 -14.41 -6.98
CA PHE A 29 28.87 -13.46 -7.06
C PHE A 29 27.57 -14.04 -6.53
N MET A 30 27.29 -15.30 -6.87
CA MET A 30 26.14 -16.03 -6.34
C MET A 30 26.20 -16.14 -4.82
N TYR A 31 27.37 -16.46 -4.25
CA TYR A 31 27.57 -16.54 -2.81
C TYR A 31 27.29 -15.20 -2.11
N ILE A 32 27.81 -14.09 -2.65
CA ILE A 32 27.53 -12.75 -2.12
C ILE A 32 26.04 -12.46 -2.16
N ALA A 33 25.39 -12.65 -3.31
CA ALA A 33 23.98 -12.37 -3.47
C ALA A 33 23.12 -13.22 -2.52
N GLN A 34 23.44 -14.50 -2.38
CA GLN A 34 22.78 -15.40 -1.44
C GLN A 34 22.96 -14.94 0.01
N LYS A 35 24.16 -14.50 0.42
CA LYS A 35 24.39 -13.98 1.77
C LYS A 35 23.56 -12.73 2.06
N VAL A 36 23.47 -11.81 1.11
CA VAL A 36 22.63 -10.60 1.26
C VAL A 36 21.15 -10.95 1.32
N LEU A 37 20.65 -11.76 0.38
CA LEU A 37 19.23 -12.13 0.31
C LEU A 37 18.77 -12.98 1.50
N SER A 38 19.67 -13.81 2.03
CA SER A 38 19.42 -14.70 3.17
C SER A 38 19.76 -14.09 4.52
N ALA A 39 20.29 -12.85 4.55
CA ALA A 39 20.65 -12.19 5.78
C ALA A 39 19.43 -12.15 6.71
N PRO A 40 19.50 -12.78 7.90
CA PRO A 40 18.36 -12.83 8.80
C PRO A 40 18.17 -11.47 9.45
N VAL A 41 16.98 -10.92 9.31
CA VAL A 41 16.50 -9.75 10.04
C VAL A 41 15.55 -10.26 11.12
N SER A 42 15.94 -10.06 12.37
CA SER A 42 15.12 -10.48 13.51
C SER A 42 14.23 -9.32 13.96
N ILE A 43 12.92 -9.52 13.93
CA ILE A 43 11.92 -8.57 14.43
C ILE A 43 11.16 -9.29 15.55
N GLY A 44 11.61 -9.11 16.80
CA GLY A 44 11.11 -9.88 17.94
C GLY A 44 11.40 -11.37 17.76
N SER A 45 10.35 -12.21 17.79
CA SER A 45 10.46 -13.67 17.59
C SER A 45 10.47 -14.09 16.11
N LEU A 46 10.16 -13.18 15.19
CA LEU A 46 10.11 -13.48 13.76
C LEU A 46 11.49 -13.30 13.13
N ARG A 47 11.97 -14.34 12.45
CA ARG A 47 13.18 -14.28 11.62
C ARG A 47 12.77 -14.23 10.15
N LEU A 48 12.95 -13.08 9.53
CA LEU A 48 12.67 -12.85 8.13
C LEU A 48 13.97 -12.65 7.37
N ASN A 49 13.99 -12.95 6.08
CA ASN A 49 15.13 -12.61 5.24
C ASN A 49 14.90 -11.26 4.55
N VAL A 50 15.98 -10.60 4.11
CA VAL A 50 15.91 -9.30 3.44
C VAL A 50 15.01 -9.37 2.20
N ALA A 51 15.04 -10.48 1.47
CA ALA A 51 14.21 -10.69 0.28
C ALA A 51 12.71 -10.59 0.54
N VAL A 52 12.21 -11.23 1.62
CA VAL A 52 10.80 -11.17 2.03
C VAL A 52 10.41 -9.76 2.48
N ILE A 53 11.29 -9.08 3.22
CA ILE A 53 11.03 -7.70 3.67
C ILE A 53 10.90 -6.75 2.48
N ALA A 54 11.87 -6.78 1.56
CA ALA A 54 11.87 -5.91 0.38
C ALA A 54 10.71 -6.22 -0.57
N SER A 55 10.37 -7.49 -0.77
CA SER A 55 9.20 -7.91 -1.57
C SER A 55 7.90 -7.41 -0.96
N SER A 56 7.74 -7.55 0.36
CA SER A 56 6.54 -7.09 1.08
C SER A 56 6.39 -5.57 1.02
N PHE A 57 7.49 -4.84 1.18
CA PHE A 57 7.50 -3.39 1.05
C PHE A 57 7.12 -2.93 -0.37
N CYS A 58 7.71 -3.54 -1.40
CA CYS A 58 7.35 -3.24 -2.79
C CYS A 58 5.90 -3.62 -3.12
N ALA A 59 5.39 -4.72 -2.56
CA ALA A 59 4.00 -5.14 -2.73
C ALA A 59 3.04 -4.12 -2.12
N CYS A 60 3.31 -3.65 -0.89
CA CYS A 60 2.52 -2.60 -0.24
C CYS A 60 2.44 -1.34 -1.11
N LEU A 61 3.59 -0.87 -1.60
CA LEU A 61 3.66 0.33 -2.43
C LEU A 61 3.04 0.14 -3.82
N THR A 62 3.09 -1.06 -4.38
CA THR A 62 2.38 -1.41 -5.62
C THR A 62 0.87 -1.32 -5.44
N LEU A 63 0.33 -1.85 -4.33
CA LEU A 63 -1.11 -1.77 -4.05
C LEU A 63 -1.57 -0.32 -3.83
N LEU A 64 -0.81 0.45 -3.05
CA LEU A 64 -1.13 1.86 -2.77
C LEU A 64 -1.06 2.74 -4.03
N SER A 65 -0.02 2.57 -4.85
CA SER A 65 0.13 3.32 -6.11
C SER A 65 -0.90 2.90 -7.16
N TYR A 66 -1.28 1.62 -7.23
CA TYR A 66 -2.35 1.17 -8.10
C TYR A 66 -3.70 1.80 -7.72
N ALA A 67 -4.01 1.87 -6.41
CA ALA A 67 -5.19 2.57 -5.93
C ALA A 67 -5.17 4.06 -6.34
N ALA A 68 -4.02 4.74 -6.21
CA ALA A 68 -3.88 6.12 -6.68
C ALA A 68 -4.13 6.26 -8.19
N VAL A 69 -3.55 5.39 -9.03
CA VAL A 69 -3.80 5.37 -10.49
C VAL A 69 -5.28 5.21 -10.80
N ARG A 70 -5.98 4.29 -10.13
CA ARG A 70 -7.41 4.05 -10.36
C ARG A 70 -8.26 5.25 -9.98
N ARG A 71 -7.91 5.95 -8.90
CA ARG A 71 -8.58 7.19 -8.51
C ARG A 71 -8.36 8.28 -9.55
N SER A 72 -7.11 8.56 -9.91
CA SER A 72 -6.75 9.61 -10.86
C SER A 72 -7.36 9.35 -12.25
N MET A 73 -7.43 8.09 -12.68
CA MET A 73 -8.14 7.70 -13.89
C MET A 73 -9.65 7.96 -13.80
N THR A 74 -10.27 7.63 -12.67
CA THR A 74 -11.71 7.89 -12.46
C THR A 74 -12.00 9.39 -12.50
N LYS A 75 -11.16 10.21 -11.86
CA LYS A 75 -11.28 11.68 -11.90
C LYS A 75 -11.10 12.24 -13.31
N TYR A 76 -10.06 11.79 -14.01
CA TYR A 76 -9.79 12.23 -15.38
C TYR A 76 -10.96 11.93 -16.33
N HIS A 77 -11.64 10.80 -16.15
CA HIS A 77 -12.83 10.46 -16.96
C HIS A 77 -14.11 11.17 -16.50
N ALA A 78 -14.23 11.51 -15.21
CA ALA A 78 -15.37 12.23 -14.68
C ALA A 78 -15.31 13.75 -14.97
N ALA A 79 -14.11 14.29 -15.18
CA ALA A 79 -13.91 15.68 -15.57
C ALA A 79 -14.54 15.93 -16.95
N GLN A 80 -15.72 16.55 -16.97
CA GLN A 80 -16.33 17.07 -18.18
C GLN A 80 -15.39 18.08 -18.87
N PRO A 81 -15.50 18.31 -20.19
CA PRO A 81 -14.53 19.10 -20.98
C PRO A 81 -14.43 20.60 -20.64
N GLN A 82 -14.97 21.11 -19.52
CA GLN A 82 -15.31 22.52 -19.41
C GLN A 82 -14.25 23.47 -18.81
N VAL A 83 -13.08 23.04 -18.35
CA VAL A 83 -12.04 24.00 -17.90
C VAL A 83 -10.64 23.49 -18.26
N MET A 84 -10.03 24.03 -19.32
CA MET A 84 -8.72 23.59 -19.83
C MET A 84 -7.58 23.53 -18.78
N PRO A 85 -7.39 24.49 -17.86
CA PRO A 85 -6.25 24.45 -16.93
C PRO A 85 -6.32 23.31 -15.90
N LEU A 86 -7.52 22.89 -15.47
CA LEU A 86 -7.67 21.79 -14.50
C LEU A 86 -7.32 20.42 -15.13
N ARG A 87 -7.58 20.28 -16.43
CA ARG A 87 -7.34 19.03 -17.16
C ARG A 87 -5.85 18.68 -17.26
N ASP A 88 -4.98 19.68 -17.41
CA ASP A 88 -3.54 19.47 -17.50
C ASP A 88 -2.93 19.07 -16.15
N TYR A 89 -3.42 19.66 -15.06
CA TYR A 89 -3.03 19.25 -13.71
C TYR A 89 -3.40 17.78 -13.44
N ASP A 90 -4.65 17.38 -13.73
CA ASP A 90 -5.11 16.01 -13.53
C ASP A 90 -4.34 15.00 -14.41
N LYS A 91 -4.03 15.39 -15.64
CA LYS A 91 -3.21 14.59 -16.55
C LYS A 91 -1.78 14.40 -16.01
N MET A 92 -1.17 15.47 -15.50
CA MET A 92 0.16 15.43 -14.90
C MET A 92 0.16 14.56 -13.63
N LYS A 93 -0.86 14.70 -12.77
CA LYS A 93 -1.01 13.88 -11.56
C LYS A 93 -1.17 12.40 -11.90
N MET A 94 -2.02 12.07 -12.88
CA MET A 94 -2.17 10.70 -13.38
C MET A 94 -0.85 10.13 -13.91
N PHE A 95 -0.04 10.94 -14.60
CA PHE A 95 1.28 10.51 -15.07
C PHE A 95 2.21 10.16 -13.90
N TYR A 96 2.26 10.99 -12.86
CA TYR A 96 3.05 10.70 -11.66
C TYR A 96 2.60 9.44 -10.94
N ASP A 97 1.29 9.23 -10.78
CA ASP A 97 0.74 8.03 -10.16
C ASP A 97 1.08 6.77 -10.96
N LYS A 98 0.96 6.84 -12.29
CA LYS A 98 1.33 5.73 -13.20
C LYS A 98 2.82 5.42 -13.11
N ARG A 99 3.69 6.43 -13.12
CA ARG A 99 5.13 6.26 -12.97
C ARG A 99 5.45 5.57 -11.63
N ASN A 100 4.87 6.05 -10.54
CA ASN A 100 5.07 5.49 -9.21
C ASN A 100 4.60 4.02 -9.13
N PHE A 101 3.48 3.69 -9.77
CA PHE A 101 3.00 2.32 -9.91
C PHE A 101 3.99 1.41 -10.63
N TRP A 102 4.48 1.83 -11.81
CA TRP A 102 5.44 1.03 -12.57
C TRP A 102 6.77 0.84 -11.83
N ILE A 103 7.27 1.86 -11.14
CA ILE A 103 8.46 1.74 -10.28
C ILE A 103 8.25 0.68 -9.19
N SER A 104 7.09 0.70 -8.53
CA SER A 104 6.78 -0.29 -7.48
C SER A 104 6.62 -1.70 -8.04
N VAL A 105 5.99 -1.86 -9.22
CA VAL A 105 5.86 -3.16 -9.90
C VAL A 105 7.23 -3.71 -10.29
N VAL A 106 8.09 -2.89 -10.89
CA VAL A 106 9.47 -3.31 -11.26
C VAL A 106 10.26 -3.71 -10.01
N GLY A 107 10.15 -2.95 -8.92
CA GLY A 107 10.76 -3.32 -7.64
C GLY A 107 10.26 -4.65 -7.12
N LEU A 108 8.94 -4.86 -7.12
CA LEU A 108 8.34 -6.11 -6.68
C LEU A 108 8.83 -7.30 -7.52
N LEU A 109 8.82 -7.17 -8.85
CA LEU A 109 9.26 -8.22 -9.76
C LEU A 109 10.75 -8.54 -9.59
N ALA A 110 11.61 -7.53 -9.44
CA ALA A 110 13.04 -7.71 -9.22
C ALA A 110 13.29 -8.49 -7.92
N TRP A 111 12.65 -8.11 -6.82
CA TRP A 111 12.83 -8.78 -5.53
C TRP A 111 12.22 -10.18 -5.47
N LEU A 112 11.05 -10.40 -6.08
CA LEU A 112 10.47 -11.75 -6.21
C LEU A 112 11.36 -12.66 -7.06
N SER A 113 11.93 -12.15 -8.15
CA SER A 113 12.84 -12.90 -9.01
C SER A 113 14.13 -13.26 -8.28
N SER A 114 14.76 -12.29 -7.62
CA SER A 114 15.95 -12.52 -6.77
C SER A 114 15.68 -13.52 -5.66
N TRP A 115 14.54 -13.40 -4.98
CA TRP A 115 14.13 -14.35 -3.95
C TRP A 115 13.96 -15.77 -4.51
N ARG A 116 13.28 -15.89 -5.65
CA ARG A 116 13.06 -17.19 -6.30
C ARG A 116 14.37 -17.83 -6.77
N LEU A 117 15.24 -17.04 -7.39
CA LEU A 117 16.57 -17.50 -7.82
C LEU A 117 17.39 -17.97 -6.63
N GLU A 118 17.43 -17.21 -5.53
CA GLU A 118 18.14 -17.61 -4.31
C GLU A 118 17.65 -18.96 -3.78
N ALA A 119 16.33 -19.16 -3.73
CA ALA A 119 15.75 -20.43 -3.29
C ALA A 119 16.15 -21.61 -4.20
N LEU A 120 16.21 -21.39 -5.52
CA LEU A 120 16.66 -22.40 -6.49
C LEU A 120 18.17 -22.71 -6.34
N TYR A 121 19.00 -21.68 -6.14
CA TYR A 121 20.44 -21.85 -5.98
C TYR A 121 20.81 -22.53 -4.67
N ARG A 122 20.18 -22.14 -3.55
CA ARG A 122 20.37 -22.82 -2.27
C ARG A 122 20.09 -24.32 -2.40
N LYS A 123 19.01 -24.66 -3.11
CA LYS A 123 18.62 -26.04 -3.40
C LYS A 123 19.70 -26.78 -4.19
N ARG A 124 20.29 -26.16 -5.22
CA ARG A 124 21.40 -26.75 -6.02
C ARG A 124 22.60 -27.11 -5.14
N PHE A 125 23.03 -26.21 -4.26
CA PHE A 125 24.16 -26.46 -3.35
C PHE A 125 23.83 -27.50 -2.27
N GLU A 126 22.62 -27.48 -1.70
CA GLU A 126 22.20 -28.50 -0.73
C GLU A 126 22.15 -29.88 -1.37
N MET A 127 21.66 -30.03 -2.61
CA MET A 127 21.65 -31.31 -3.32
C MET A 127 23.07 -31.82 -3.64
N ALA A 128 24.03 -30.93 -3.89
CA ALA A 128 25.42 -31.31 -4.10
C ALA A 128 26.11 -31.76 -2.79
N ALA A 129 25.73 -31.18 -1.65
CA ALA A 129 26.36 -31.46 -0.35
C ALA A 129 25.69 -32.62 0.41
N ALA A 130 24.39 -32.84 0.20
CA ALA A 130 23.59 -33.76 0.98
C ALA A 130 23.10 -34.94 0.13
N GLY A 131 23.76 -36.10 0.28
CA GLY A 131 23.17 -37.40 -0.11
C GLY A 131 22.01 -37.84 0.81
N THR A 132 21.36 -36.91 1.52
CA THR A 132 20.39 -37.23 2.57
C THR A 132 18.94 -37.03 2.12
N ASN A 133 18.19 -38.11 2.26
CA ASN A 133 16.74 -38.18 2.06
C ASN A 133 16.01 -37.34 3.12
N ARG A 134 15.85 -36.03 2.91
CA ARG A 134 14.88 -35.26 3.70
C ARG A 134 13.47 -35.80 3.40
N PRO A 135 12.66 -36.10 4.43
CA PRO A 135 11.27 -36.51 4.21
C PRO A 135 10.54 -35.34 3.57
N SER A 136 9.89 -35.63 2.44
CA SER A 136 9.17 -34.59 1.73
C SER A 136 7.94 -34.17 2.50
N ARG A 137 7.70 -32.86 2.63
CA ARG A 137 6.48 -32.33 3.25
C ARG A 137 5.27 -32.79 2.45
N SER A 138 4.21 -33.20 3.14
CA SER A 138 2.96 -33.59 2.48
C SER A 138 2.38 -32.42 1.67
N VAL A 139 1.76 -32.72 0.52
CA VAL A 139 1.08 -31.72 -0.32
C VAL A 139 0.03 -30.94 0.48
N LEU A 140 -0.67 -31.64 1.39
CA LEU A 140 -1.66 -31.04 2.27
C LEU A 140 -1.06 -29.94 3.18
N SER A 141 0.12 -30.19 3.76
CA SER A 141 0.82 -29.19 4.59
C SER A 141 1.23 -27.96 3.78
N ARG A 142 1.60 -28.14 2.51
CA ARG A 142 1.92 -27.01 1.63
C ARG A 142 0.68 -26.18 1.30
N LEU A 143 -0.41 -26.86 0.95
CA LEU A 143 -1.68 -26.22 0.65
C LEU A 143 -2.19 -25.44 1.87
N SER A 144 -2.06 -25.98 3.09
CA SER A 144 -2.46 -25.27 4.30
C SER A 144 -1.66 -23.97 4.52
N TRP A 145 -0.36 -23.94 4.20
CA TRP A 145 0.44 -22.71 4.26
C TRP A 145 0.04 -21.69 3.19
N ILE A 146 -0.30 -22.13 1.98
CA ILE A 146 -0.82 -21.24 0.93
C ILE A 146 -2.16 -20.65 1.36
N VAL A 147 -3.08 -21.47 1.88
CA VAL A 147 -4.37 -21.03 2.39
C VAL A 147 -4.20 -20.05 3.55
N ALA A 148 -3.30 -20.33 4.49
CA ALA A 148 -2.95 -19.40 5.56
C ALA A 148 -2.41 -18.08 5.00
N GLY A 149 -1.51 -18.10 4.01
CA GLY A 149 -0.99 -16.91 3.34
C GLY A 149 -2.09 -16.08 2.69
N CYS A 150 -3.01 -16.71 1.96
CA CYS A 150 -4.18 -16.05 1.38
C CYS A 150 -5.11 -15.47 2.46
N GLY A 151 -5.36 -16.21 3.54
CA GLY A 151 -6.16 -15.74 4.67
C GLY A 151 -5.56 -14.50 5.33
N VAL A 152 -4.24 -14.48 5.54
CA VAL A 152 -3.52 -13.32 6.06
C VAL A 152 -3.55 -12.15 5.09
N LEU A 153 -3.43 -12.37 3.77
CA LEU A 153 -3.59 -11.30 2.78
C LEU A 153 -4.99 -10.68 2.80
N LEU A 154 -6.03 -11.51 2.94
CA LEU A 154 -7.39 -11.03 3.09
C LEU A 154 -7.51 -10.17 4.35
N LEU A 155 -6.98 -10.63 5.49
CA LEU A 155 -6.98 -9.84 6.73
C LEU A 155 -6.16 -8.55 6.62
N ALA A 156 -5.09 -8.54 5.82
CA ALA A 156 -4.28 -7.34 5.55
C ALA A 156 -5.08 -6.23 4.85
N ASP A 157 -6.18 -6.56 4.18
CA ASP A 157 -7.05 -5.60 3.51
C ASP A 157 -7.61 -4.54 4.49
N LEU A 158 -7.88 -4.92 5.75
CA LEU A 158 -8.38 -4.00 6.79
C LEU A 158 -7.39 -2.86 7.10
N PRO A 159 -6.16 -3.15 7.56
CA PRO A 159 -5.18 -2.10 7.82
C PRO A 159 -4.72 -1.40 6.54
N LEU A 160 -4.66 -2.09 5.39
CA LEU A 160 -4.35 -1.46 4.10
C LEU A 160 -5.42 -0.45 3.69
N CYS A 161 -6.70 -0.72 3.95
CA CYS A 161 -7.78 0.24 3.72
C CYS A 161 -7.57 1.53 4.49
N ARG A 162 -7.13 1.43 5.75
CA ARG A 162 -6.86 2.59 6.59
C ARG A 162 -5.63 3.36 6.11
N ALA A 163 -4.55 2.64 5.76
CA ALA A 163 -3.34 3.25 5.22
C ALA A 163 -3.62 3.97 3.88
N ASN A 164 -4.39 3.34 3.00
CA ASN A 164 -4.84 3.93 1.74
C ASN A 164 -5.65 5.21 2.02
N TYR A 165 -6.65 5.16 2.90
CA TYR A 165 -7.40 6.35 3.30
C TYR A 165 -6.53 7.52 3.77
N LYS A 166 -5.56 7.27 4.68
CA LYS A 166 -4.63 8.32 5.15
C LYS A 166 -3.79 8.89 4.00
N MET A 167 -3.27 8.02 3.14
CA MET A 167 -2.52 8.43 1.96
C MET A 167 -3.38 9.30 1.03
N GLN A 168 -4.64 8.91 0.79
CA GLN A 168 -5.59 9.68 -0.01
C GLN A 168 -5.85 11.06 0.59
N LEU A 169 -6.00 11.19 1.91
CA LEU A 169 -6.14 12.51 2.55
C LEU A 169 -4.89 13.37 2.37
N SER A 170 -3.71 12.81 2.66
CA SER A 170 -2.44 13.53 2.55
C SER A 170 -2.15 14.01 1.12
N LEU A 171 -2.59 13.26 0.10
CA LEU A 171 -2.34 13.61 -1.30
C LEU A 171 -3.39 14.53 -1.95
N HIS A 172 -4.58 14.66 -1.36
CA HIS A 172 -5.71 15.35 -2.00
C HIS A 172 -6.42 16.38 -1.13
N VAL A 173 -6.36 16.26 0.20
CA VAL A 173 -7.11 17.12 1.12
C VAL A 173 -6.16 18.02 1.91
N THR A 174 -5.08 17.45 2.47
CA THR A 174 -4.12 18.22 3.28
C THR A 174 -3.50 19.41 2.55
N PRO A 175 -3.08 19.32 1.27
CA PRO A 175 -2.51 20.47 0.57
C PRO A 175 -3.50 21.64 0.41
N GLY A 176 -4.75 21.33 0.02
CA GLY A 176 -5.80 22.36 -0.10
C GLY A 176 -6.18 22.96 1.26
N LYS A 177 -6.07 22.16 2.33
CA LYS A 177 -6.25 22.67 3.70
C LYS A 177 -5.15 23.68 4.05
N GLU A 178 -3.89 23.32 3.81
CA GLU A 178 -2.73 24.17 4.10
C GLU A 178 -2.78 25.49 3.31
N GLU A 179 -3.24 25.45 2.05
CA GLU A 179 -3.45 26.64 1.21
C GLU A 179 -4.53 27.57 1.76
N LEU A 180 -5.64 27.02 2.26
CA LEU A 180 -6.77 27.81 2.78
C LEU A 180 -6.57 28.28 4.23
N LEU A 181 -5.66 27.65 4.99
CA LEU A 181 -5.48 27.91 6.41
C LEU A 181 -5.16 29.38 6.75
N PRO A 182 -4.33 30.11 5.97
CA PRO A 182 -4.05 31.53 6.24
C PRO A 182 -5.29 32.43 6.13
N ALA A 183 -6.25 32.10 5.26
CA ALA A 183 -7.49 32.87 5.10
C ALA A 183 -8.52 32.57 6.19
N ALA A 184 -8.34 31.48 6.95
CA ALA A 184 -9.33 31.01 7.93
C ALA A 184 -9.55 31.97 9.10
N SER A 185 -8.53 32.75 9.49
CA SER A 185 -8.64 33.74 10.58
C SER A 185 -9.54 34.92 10.23
N ALA A 186 -9.60 35.31 8.96
CA ALA A 186 -10.46 36.41 8.48
C ALA A 186 -11.95 36.01 8.41
N CYS A 187 -12.24 34.71 8.39
CA CYS A 187 -13.59 34.15 8.27
C CYS A 187 -13.98 33.29 9.48
N GLU A 188 -13.40 33.57 10.65
CA GLU A 188 -13.73 32.87 11.89
C GLU A 188 -15.15 33.22 12.34
N GLY A 189 -15.93 32.22 12.77
CA GLY A 189 -17.33 32.43 13.16
C GLY A 189 -18.35 32.41 12.00
N VAL A 190 -17.91 32.38 10.74
CA VAL A 190 -18.82 32.46 9.58
C VAL A 190 -19.37 31.08 9.20
N PHE A 191 -20.70 30.97 9.12
CA PHE A 191 -21.40 29.81 8.57
C PHE A 191 -21.57 29.93 7.06
N LEU A 192 -21.67 28.78 6.35
CA LEU A 192 -21.79 28.76 4.90
C LEU A 192 -23.03 29.53 4.39
N GLY A 193 -24.16 29.44 5.10
CA GLY A 193 -25.41 30.13 4.72
C GLY A 193 -25.39 31.64 4.96
N ASP A 194 -24.54 32.10 5.87
CA ASP A 194 -24.45 33.51 6.29
C ASP A 194 -23.22 34.21 5.68
N ALA A 195 -22.49 33.52 4.79
CA ALA A 195 -21.26 34.01 4.22
C ALA A 195 -21.54 35.20 3.28
N GLY A 196 -21.31 36.42 3.78
CA GLY A 196 -21.27 37.62 2.95
C GLY A 196 -20.15 37.55 1.89
N THR A 197 -20.09 38.55 1.00
CA THR A 197 -19.16 38.58 -0.14
C THR A 197 -17.69 38.41 0.23
N GLY A 198 -17.28 38.79 1.44
CA GLY A 198 -15.88 38.64 1.91
C GLY A 198 -15.44 37.22 2.27
N CYS A 199 -16.37 36.32 2.65
CA CYS A 199 -16.05 34.96 3.10
C CYS A 199 -16.74 33.86 2.28
N ALA A 200 -17.61 34.22 1.33
CA ALA A 200 -18.32 33.29 0.48
C ALA A 200 -17.38 32.37 -0.31
N ASP A 201 -16.35 32.93 -0.95
CA ASP A 201 -15.38 32.17 -1.74
C ASP A 201 -14.56 31.20 -0.87
N PHE A 202 -14.12 31.66 0.30
CA PHE A 202 -13.43 30.80 1.28
C PHE A 202 -14.33 29.63 1.69
N CYS A 203 -15.55 29.91 2.14
CA CYS A 203 -16.51 28.90 2.56
C CYS A 203 -16.81 27.88 1.44
N GLN A 204 -16.93 28.35 0.20
CA GLN A 204 -17.16 27.48 -0.95
C GLN A 204 -15.96 26.57 -1.23
N GLN A 205 -14.73 27.08 -1.11
CA GLN A 205 -13.53 26.25 -1.26
C GLN A 205 -13.40 25.21 -0.13
N VAL A 206 -13.72 25.57 1.11
CA VAL A 206 -13.76 24.61 2.22
C VAL A 206 -14.83 23.53 1.99
N ARG A 207 -15.98 23.89 1.40
CA ARG A 207 -17.02 22.93 1.01
C ARG A 207 -16.50 21.94 -0.01
N LEU A 208 -15.90 22.41 -1.10
CA LEU A 208 -15.30 21.56 -2.13
C LEU A 208 -14.23 20.62 -1.54
N LEU A 209 -13.42 21.13 -0.61
CA LEU A 209 -12.40 20.32 0.08
C LEU A 209 -13.02 19.22 0.97
N SER A 210 -14.17 19.52 1.60
CA SER A 210 -14.92 18.56 2.41
C SER A 210 -15.59 17.47 1.56
N GLU A 211 -16.11 17.84 0.38
CA GLU A 211 -16.64 16.91 -0.62
C GLU A 211 -15.51 16.01 -1.17
N GLU A 212 -14.34 16.59 -1.45
CA GLU A 212 -13.15 15.83 -1.87
C GLU A 212 -12.71 14.83 -0.81
N ARG A 213 -12.73 15.22 0.47
CA ARG A 213 -12.48 14.31 1.59
C ARG A 213 -13.48 13.18 1.63
N GLN A 214 -14.78 13.44 1.46
CA GLN A 214 -15.79 12.39 1.41
C GLN A 214 -15.53 11.44 0.23
N SER A 215 -15.14 11.98 -0.93
CA SER A 215 -14.74 11.19 -2.09
C SER A 215 -13.53 10.30 -1.78
N CYS A 216 -12.51 10.79 -1.05
CA CYS A 216 -11.39 9.96 -0.55
C CYS A 216 -11.87 8.76 0.27
N VAL A 217 -12.79 9.00 1.22
CA VAL A 217 -13.34 7.96 2.11
C VAL A 217 -14.07 6.89 1.29
N LEU A 218 -14.99 7.31 0.42
CA LEU A 218 -15.79 6.40 -0.39
C LEU A 218 -14.92 5.60 -1.37
N PHE A 219 -13.92 6.24 -1.96
CA PHE A 219 -12.97 5.57 -2.83
C PHE A 219 -12.21 4.46 -2.09
N ALA A 220 -11.59 4.77 -0.94
CA ALA A 220 -10.85 3.78 -0.16
C ALA A 220 -11.76 2.59 0.25
N ARG A 221 -12.99 2.88 0.69
CA ARG A 221 -13.97 1.84 1.06
C ARG A 221 -14.40 0.99 -0.14
N LYS A 222 -14.55 1.56 -1.33
CA LYS A 222 -14.92 0.78 -2.52
C LYS A 222 -13.77 -0.12 -2.98
N TRP A 223 -12.53 0.30 -2.72
CA TRP A 223 -11.32 -0.41 -3.15
C TRP A 223 -11.02 -1.67 -2.34
N HIS A 224 -11.31 -1.64 -1.04
CA HIS A 224 -10.97 -2.70 -0.09
C HIS A 224 -12.21 -3.52 0.31
N LEU A 225 -12.19 -4.84 0.12
CA LEU A 225 -13.36 -5.69 0.36
C LEU A 225 -13.72 -5.79 1.85
N LEU A 226 -12.78 -6.25 2.68
CA LEU A 226 -12.99 -6.35 4.12
C LEU A 226 -12.99 -4.96 4.76
N GLY A 227 -12.16 -4.03 4.25
CA GLY A 227 -12.17 -2.63 4.66
C GLY A 227 -13.56 -2.00 4.54
N ARG A 228 -14.28 -2.27 3.44
CA ARG A 228 -15.66 -1.82 3.23
C ARG A 228 -16.60 -2.36 4.30
N TRP A 229 -16.56 -3.66 4.52
CA TRP A 229 -17.46 -4.33 5.45
C TRP A 229 -17.24 -3.84 6.89
N ALA A 230 -15.99 -3.75 7.32
CA ALA A 230 -15.66 -3.23 8.64
C ALA A 230 -16.08 -1.75 8.80
N ALA A 231 -15.90 -0.93 7.77
CA ALA A 231 -16.34 0.46 7.81
C ALA A 231 -17.87 0.58 7.91
N GLN A 232 -18.63 -0.26 7.19
CA GLN A 232 -20.09 -0.29 7.26
C GLN A 232 -20.59 -0.71 8.64
N LEU A 233 -19.98 -1.73 9.23
CA LEU A 233 -20.32 -2.20 10.57
C LEU A 233 -20.03 -1.11 11.63
N PHE A 234 -18.91 -0.40 11.50
CA PHE A 234 -18.58 0.70 12.39
C PHE A 234 -19.50 1.91 12.23
N ASP A 235 -19.91 2.24 11.00
CA ASP A 235 -20.87 3.32 10.74
C ASP A 235 -22.25 2.97 11.31
N GLN A 236 -22.71 1.72 11.15
CA GLN A 236 -23.96 1.22 11.73
C GLN A 236 -23.92 1.30 13.27
N ALA A 237 -22.82 0.90 13.89
CA ALA A 237 -22.64 0.97 15.34
C ALA A 237 -22.65 2.41 15.89
N ARG A 238 -22.38 3.41 15.04
CA ARG A 238 -22.33 4.83 15.43
C ARG A 238 -23.51 5.65 14.90
N ASP A 239 -24.45 5.03 14.19
CA ASP A 239 -25.56 5.70 13.50
C ASP A 239 -25.09 6.84 12.57
N VAL A 240 -23.99 6.62 11.83
CA VAL A 240 -23.41 7.62 10.93
C VAL A 240 -23.81 7.32 9.49
N GLN A 241 -24.64 8.19 8.90
CA GLN A 241 -24.91 8.18 7.45
C GLN A 241 -23.74 8.84 6.68
N GLN A 242 -23.29 8.17 5.62
CA GLN A 242 -22.14 8.56 4.78
C GLN A 242 -22.58 9.04 3.39
N ASP A 243 -23.74 9.67 3.32
CA ASP A 243 -24.32 10.25 2.11
C ASP A 243 -23.88 11.71 1.92
N GLN A 244 -24.17 12.31 0.76
CA GLN A 244 -23.81 13.71 0.49
C GLN A 244 -24.41 14.68 1.52
N SER A 245 -25.56 14.34 2.12
CA SER A 245 -26.18 15.16 3.18
C SER A 245 -25.29 15.32 4.41
N HIS A 246 -24.30 14.44 4.61
CA HIS A 246 -23.33 14.57 5.70
C HIS A 246 -22.53 15.88 5.63
N VAL A 247 -22.14 16.30 4.42
CA VAL A 247 -21.39 17.56 4.23
C VAL A 247 -22.29 18.75 4.55
N ASP A 248 -23.53 18.77 4.04
CA ASP A 248 -24.49 19.84 4.34
C ASP A 248 -24.78 19.92 5.85
N LYS A 249 -24.99 18.77 6.51
CA LYS A 249 -25.19 18.68 7.97
C LYS A 249 -23.97 19.20 8.75
N LEU A 250 -22.76 19.04 8.21
CA LEU A 250 -21.53 19.52 8.84
C LEU A 250 -21.45 21.05 8.78
N PHE A 251 -21.74 21.65 7.62
CA PHE A 251 -21.75 23.11 7.44
C PHE A 251 -22.95 23.80 8.11
N ALA A 252 -24.05 23.09 8.34
CA ALA A 252 -25.15 23.59 9.16
C ALA A 252 -24.79 23.67 10.65
N LYS A 253 -23.81 22.88 11.11
CA LYS A 253 -23.42 22.78 12.54
C LYS A 253 -22.14 23.50 12.89
N LYS A 254 -21.28 23.78 11.91
CA LYS A 254 -19.93 24.32 12.13
C LYS A 254 -19.64 25.45 11.16
N THR A 255 -18.78 26.35 11.61
CA THR A 255 -18.27 27.45 10.78
C THR A 255 -17.30 26.91 9.73
N CYS A 256 -17.10 27.64 8.64
CA CYS A 256 -16.20 27.22 7.56
C CYS A 256 -14.77 27.00 8.07
N ALA A 257 -14.27 27.87 8.97
CA ALA A 257 -12.95 27.72 9.58
C ALA A 257 -12.84 26.44 10.44
N GLU A 258 -13.86 26.09 11.22
CA GLU A 258 -13.89 24.84 12.01
C GLU A 258 -13.94 23.59 11.13
N VAL A 259 -14.72 23.64 10.05
CA VAL A 259 -14.75 22.55 9.08
C VAL A 259 -13.37 22.37 8.45
N LEU A 260 -12.73 23.44 7.98
CA LEU A 260 -11.38 23.41 7.42
C LEU A 260 -10.35 22.81 8.39
N ARG A 261 -10.35 23.25 9.65
CA ARG A 261 -9.43 22.72 10.67
C ARG A 261 -9.62 21.21 10.93
N SER A 262 -10.83 20.70 10.70
CA SER A 262 -11.19 19.29 10.96
C SER A 262 -11.22 18.40 9.72
N VAL A 263 -11.05 18.95 8.51
CA VAL A 263 -11.27 18.22 7.24
C VAL A 263 -10.31 17.04 7.03
N ASP A 264 -9.05 17.16 7.43
CA ASP A 264 -8.05 16.09 7.34
C ASP A 264 -7.86 15.34 8.67
N ARG A 265 -8.64 15.66 9.71
CA ARG A 265 -8.45 15.09 11.04
C ARG A 265 -8.64 13.58 11.00
N SER A 266 -7.57 12.86 11.31
CA SER A 266 -7.57 11.41 11.51
C SER A 266 -7.05 11.08 12.91
N ASN A 267 -7.17 9.81 13.32
CA ASN A 267 -6.58 9.34 14.56
C ASN A 267 -5.19 8.81 14.22
N GLU A 268 -4.16 9.61 14.49
CA GLU A 268 -2.78 9.29 14.12
C GLU A 268 -2.27 7.99 14.73
N ALA A 269 -2.65 7.70 15.97
CA ALA A 269 -2.28 6.45 16.65
C ALA A 269 -2.88 5.22 15.94
N VAL A 270 -4.17 5.30 15.57
CA VAL A 270 -4.83 4.23 14.79
C VAL A 270 -4.20 4.10 13.40
N ASP A 271 -3.91 5.22 12.74
CA ASP A 271 -3.30 5.19 11.41
C ASP A 271 -1.90 4.57 11.43
N PHE A 272 -1.11 4.90 12.45
CA PHE A 272 0.23 4.35 12.66
C PHE A 272 0.14 2.85 12.93
N LEU A 273 -0.74 2.44 13.85
CA LEU A 273 -0.96 1.03 14.17
C LEU A 273 -1.42 0.25 12.94
N CYS A 274 -2.39 0.75 12.17
CA CYS A 274 -2.84 0.11 10.94
C CYS A 274 -1.70 0.04 9.90
N SER A 275 -0.86 1.05 9.78
CA SER A 275 0.28 1.00 8.86
C SER A 275 1.27 -0.11 9.25
N ILE A 276 1.56 -0.26 10.54
CA ILE A 276 2.39 -1.37 11.06
C ILE A 276 1.71 -2.71 10.78
N CYS A 277 0.43 -2.85 11.13
CA CYS A 277 -0.32 -4.09 10.92
C CYS A 277 -0.39 -4.49 9.44
N ALA A 278 -0.53 -3.53 8.51
CA ALA A 278 -0.50 -3.78 7.07
C ALA A 278 0.84 -4.40 6.65
N VAL A 279 1.95 -3.81 7.09
CA VAL A 279 3.31 -4.32 6.79
C VAL A 279 3.51 -5.70 7.40
N LEU A 280 3.17 -5.89 8.68
CA LEU A 280 3.29 -7.18 9.36
C LEU A 280 2.44 -8.27 8.71
N ALA A 281 1.20 -7.96 8.34
CA ALA A 281 0.32 -8.92 7.67
C ALA A 281 0.88 -9.32 6.30
N LEU A 282 1.39 -8.38 5.50
CA LEU A 282 2.08 -8.71 4.25
C LEU A 282 3.31 -9.58 4.50
N LEU A 283 4.16 -9.25 5.49
CA LEU A 283 5.33 -10.06 5.84
C LEU A 283 4.94 -11.50 6.24
N LEU A 284 3.89 -11.65 7.05
CA LEU A 284 3.38 -12.96 7.46
C LEU A 284 2.80 -13.74 6.29
N ALA A 285 2.08 -13.07 5.37
CA ALA A 285 1.58 -13.70 4.15
C ALA A 285 2.72 -14.20 3.26
N PHE A 286 3.73 -13.37 2.99
CA PHE A 286 4.91 -13.79 2.22
C PHE A 286 5.70 -14.88 2.91
N ALA A 287 5.83 -14.85 4.24
CA ALA A 287 6.45 -15.93 5.00
C ALA A 287 5.64 -17.24 4.89
N ALA A 288 4.31 -17.18 4.92
CA ALA A 288 3.46 -18.35 4.72
C ALA A 288 3.59 -18.90 3.29
N PHE A 289 3.61 -18.04 2.27
CA PHE A 289 3.87 -18.46 0.88
C PHE A 289 5.26 -19.05 0.73
N ALA A 290 6.27 -18.51 1.41
CA ALA A 290 7.61 -19.09 1.45
C ALA A 290 7.57 -20.55 1.92
N GLN A 291 6.82 -20.83 3.00
CA GLN A 291 6.68 -22.19 3.54
C GLN A 291 5.88 -23.12 2.63
N GLY A 292 4.85 -22.61 1.95
CA GLY A 292 4.03 -23.41 1.02
C GLY A 292 4.72 -23.71 -0.31
N LEU A 293 5.53 -22.77 -0.80
CA LEU A 293 6.25 -22.86 -2.07
C LEU A 293 7.59 -23.59 -1.99
N GLN A 294 8.06 -23.98 -0.79
CA GLN A 294 9.18 -24.91 -0.67
C GLN A 294 8.86 -26.19 -1.46
N GLU A 295 9.53 -26.36 -2.61
CA GLU A 295 9.24 -27.44 -3.57
C GLU A 295 9.61 -28.82 -3.04
N PHE A 296 8.82 -29.81 -3.46
CA PHE A 296 9.15 -31.22 -3.42
C PHE A 296 10.39 -31.46 -4.29
N ILE A 297 11.46 -32.02 -3.72
CA ILE A 297 12.44 -32.76 -4.52
C ILE A 297 11.91 -34.19 -4.56
N PRO A 298 11.46 -34.71 -5.71
CA PRO A 298 11.20 -36.13 -5.82
C PRO A 298 12.51 -36.83 -5.45
N GLN A 299 12.48 -37.67 -4.40
CA GLN A 299 13.63 -38.49 -4.08
C GLN A 299 13.89 -39.36 -5.30
N ALA A 300 15.05 -39.15 -5.96
CA ALA A 300 15.52 -40.08 -6.95
C ALA A 300 15.62 -41.42 -6.23
N LYS A 301 14.74 -42.36 -6.60
CA LYS A 301 14.69 -43.70 -6.03
C LYS A 301 16.07 -44.29 -6.31
N GLN A 302 16.95 -44.31 -5.30
CA GLN A 302 18.23 -44.99 -5.42
C GLN A 302 17.90 -46.42 -5.84
N ARG A 303 18.22 -46.78 -7.08
CA ARG A 303 18.26 -48.19 -7.49
C ARG A 303 19.27 -48.83 -6.55
N LYS A 304 18.78 -49.69 -5.68
CA LYS A 304 19.63 -50.65 -4.99
C LYS A 304 20.08 -51.61 -6.10
N ASP A 305 21.31 -51.43 -6.55
CA ASP A 305 22.05 -52.48 -7.25
C ASP A 305 22.49 -53.54 -6.22
#